data_AF-A0A816YY56-F1
#
_entry.id   AF-A0A816YY56-F1
#
_cell.length_a   1.000
_cell.length_b   1.000
_cell.length_c   1.000
_cell.angle_alpha   90.00
_cell.angle_beta   90.00
_cell.angle_gamma   90.00
#
_symmetry.space_group_name_H-M   'P 1'
#
loop_
_entity.id
_entity.type
_entity.pdbx_description
1 polymer ?
#
loop_
_entity_poly.entity_id
_entity_poly.type
_entity_poly.pdbx_seq_one_letter_code
_entity_poly.pdbx_strand_id
1 'polypeptide(L)'
;MIIWLDEYIGRDENCRKLKMEFRRITKSLKMVDSVDNCRKCLQHVENRKVFFIIQGKHAKEIVPDIVRMVSPSPSMKPVVYIFCLHIIYLSEWAQEQECIMEG
;
A
#
# COMPACT_ATOMS: atom_id res chain seq x y z
N MET A 1 -9.11 6.25 -1.12
CA MET A 1 -7.90 6.60 -1.89
C MET A 1 -7.12 5.33 -2.16
N ILE A 2 -6.47 5.20 -3.30
CA ILE A 2 -5.59 4.05 -3.59
C ILE A 2 -4.16 4.57 -3.72
N ILE A 3 -3.23 4.00 -2.98
CA ILE A 3 -1.79 4.28 -3.09
C ILE A 3 -1.11 3.01 -3.59
N TRP A 4 -0.47 3.07 -4.75
CA TRP A 4 0.26 1.96 -5.35
C TRP A 4 1.76 2.25 -5.31
N LEU A 5 2.50 1.48 -4.49
CA LEU A 5 3.95 1.53 -4.35
C LEU A 5 4.62 0.41 -5.17
N ASP A 6 5.29 0.79 -6.25
CA ASP A 6 5.95 -0.10 -7.22
C ASP A 6 7.12 0.62 -7.88
N GLU A 7 8.34 0.11 -7.70
CA GLU A 7 9.58 0.70 -8.22
C GLU A 7 9.65 0.79 -9.75
N TYR A 8 8.81 0.01 -10.44
CA TYR A 8 8.72 -0.01 -11.91
C TYR A 8 7.67 0.97 -12.42
N ILE A 9 7.11 1.85 -11.57
CA ILE A 9 6.24 2.92 -12.03
C ILE A 9 6.99 3.83 -13.03
N GLY A 10 6.41 3.97 -14.23
CA GLY A 10 6.98 4.77 -15.32
C GLY A 10 7.94 4.01 -16.25
N ARG A 11 8.26 2.74 -15.96
CA ARG A 11 9.04 1.88 -16.86
C ARG A 11 8.12 1.13 -17.82
N ASP A 12 8.63 0.74 -18.98
CA ASP A 12 7.87 -0.01 -20.00
C ASP A 12 7.61 -1.47 -19.60
N GLU A 13 8.32 -1.96 -18.57
CA GLU A 13 8.09 -3.29 -18.00
C GLU A 13 6.80 -3.33 -17.16
N ASN A 14 6.21 -4.53 -17.15
CA ASN A 14 5.02 -4.99 -16.42
C ASN A 14 4.08 -3.95 -15.78
N CYS A 15 2.80 -4.12 -16.10
CA CYS A 15 1.66 -3.40 -15.53
C CYS A 15 1.35 -2.01 -16.10
N ARG A 16 2.06 -1.46 -17.10
CA ARG A 16 1.69 -0.16 -17.73
C ARG A 16 0.23 -0.10 -18.19
N LYS A 17 -0.25 -1.15 -18.88
CA LYS A 17 -1.66 -1.29 -19.31
C LYS A 17 -2.61 -1.37 -18.12
N LEU A 18 -2.31 -2.23 -17.14
CA LEU A 18 -3.13 -2.40 -15.93
C LEU A 18 -3.22 -1.10 -15.12
N LYS A 19 -2.10 -0.38 -14.98
CA LYS A 19 -2.00 0.93 -14.31
C LYS A 19 -2.88 1.99 -15.01
N MET A 20 -2.88 2.01 -16.35
CA MET A 20 -3.74 2.89 -17.13
C MET A 20 -5.23 2.54 -16.97
N GLU A 21 -5.59 1.27 -17.00
CA GLU A 21 -6.98 0.83 -16.79
C GLU A 21 -7.47 1.18 -15.37
N PHE A 22 -6.63 1.01 -14.34
CA PHE A 22 -6.98 1.44 -12.98
C PHE A 22 -7.25 2.95 -12.87
N ARG A 23 -6.48 3.79 -13.57
CA ARG A 23 -6.74 5.24 -13.63
C ARG A 23 -8.08 5.58 -14.30
N ARG A 24 -8.54 4.77 -15.25
CA ARG A 24 -9.85 4.95 -15.90
C ARG A 24 -10.98 4.64 -14.92
N ILE A 25 -10.79 3.67 -14.06
CA ILE A 25 -11.78 3.25 -13.05
C ILE A 25 -11.84 4.25 -11.88
N THR A 26 -10.71 4.83 -11.47
CA THR A 26 -10.69 5.80 -10.37
C THR A 26 -9.64 6.89 -10.52
N LYS A 27 -10.06 8.14 -10.29
CA LYS A 27 -9.17 9.30 -10.18
C LYS A 27 -8.44 9.39 -8.83
N SER A 28 -8.78 8.51 -7.89
CA SER A 28 -8.22 8.50 -6.54
C SER A 28 -6.94 7.66 -6.40
N LEU A 29 -6.38 7.19 -7.52
CA LEU A 29 -5.13 6.43 -7.58
C LEU A 29 -3.91 7.37 -7.56
N LYS A 30 -3.06 7.20 -6.55
CA LYS A 30 -1.70 7.72 -6.50
C LYS A 30 -0.71 6.59 -6.71
N MET A 31 0.23 6.79 -7.63
CA MET A 31 1.33 5.87 -7.90
C MET A 31 2.62 6.50 -7.36
N VAL A 32 3.39 5.73 -6.61
CA VAL A 32 4.67 6.13 -6.00
C VAL A 32 5.71 5.04 -6.27
N ASP A 33 6.93 5.44 -6.57
CA ASP A 33 8.02 4.57 -7.03
C ASP A 33 9.06 4.25 -5.95
N SER A 34 8.91 4.84 -4.77
CA SER A 34 9.84 4.68 -3.64
C SER A 34 9.12 4.80 -2.31
N VAL A 35 9.70 4.20 -1.28
CA VAL A 35 9.19 4.25 0.10
C VAL A 35 9.11 5.69 0.59
N ASP A 36 10.11 6.52 0.31
CA ASP A 36 10.11 7.94 0.71
C ASP A 36 8.98 8.74 0.07
N ASN A 37 8.71 8.52 -1.22
CA ASN A 37 7.57 9.15 -1.89
C ASN A 37 6.23 8.66 -1.33
N CYS A 38 6.16 7.40 -0.89
CA CYS A 38 5.01 6.87 -0.17
C CYS A 38 4.84 7.59 1.18
N ARG A 39 5.90 7.74 1.99
CA ARG A 39 5.86 8.47 3.28
C ARG A 39 5.35 9.91 3.13
N LYS A 40 5.80 10.63 2.11
CA LYS A 40 5.28 11.98 1.80
C LYS A 40 3.78 11.95 1.49
N CYS A 41 3.31 10.93 0.77
CA CYS A 41 1.88 10.78 0.50
C CYS A 41 1.07 10.47 1.76
N LEU A 42 1.61 9.68 2.69
CA LEU A 42 0.97 9.36 3.98
C LEU A 42 0.63 10.62 4.78
N GLN A 43 1.52 11.62 4.78
CA GLN A 43 1.31 12.89 5.50
C GLN A 43 0.08 13.68 5.03
N HIS A 44 -0.49 13.35 3.87
CA HIS A 44 -1.64 14.06 3.29
C HIS A 44 -2.92 13.21 3.29
N VAL A 45 -2.88 12.03 3.91
CA VAL A 45 -4.03 11.15 4.05
C VAL A 45 -4.86 11.60 5.25
N GLU A 46 -5.89 12.38 5.00
CA GLU A 46 -6.83 12.84 6.03
C GLU A 46 -8.19 12.12 5.91
N ASN A 47 -8.65 11.51 7.01
CA ASN A 47 -10.02 11.05 7.25
C ASN A 47 -10.73 10.28 6.12
N ARG A 48 -10.03 9.36 5.41
CA ARG A 48 -10.60 8.52 4.35
C ARG A 48 -10.12 7.07 4.41
N LYS A 49 -10.95 6.14 3.94
CA LYS A 49 -10.54 4.74 3.69
C LYS A 49 -9.43 4.71 2.62
N VAL A 50 -8.30 4.07 2.94
CA VAL A 50 -7.15 3.97 2.03
C VAL A 50 -6.83 2.51 1.73
N PHE A 51 -6.58 2.25 0.46
CA PHE A 51 -6.12 0.97 -0.06
C PHE A 51 -4.66 1.12 -0.46
N PHE A 52 -3.80 0.25 0.03
CA PHE A 52 -2.40 0.22 -0.36
C PHE A 52 -2.15 -0.98 -1.27
N ILE A 53 -1.55 -0.74 -2.42
CA ILE A 53 -1.04 -1.79 -3.31
C ILE A 53 0.49 -1.73 -3.22
N ILE A 54 1.11 -2.71 -2.57
CA ILE A 54 2.55 -2.65 -2.23
C ILE A 54 3.27 -3.85 -2.84
N GLN A 55 4.36 -3.61 -3.54
CA GLN A 55 5.29 -4.66 -3.96
C GLN A 55 5.96 -5.28 -2.72
N GLY A 56 5.95 -6.62 -2.62
CA GLY A 56 6.34 -7.36 -1.42
C GLY A 56 7.63 -6.90 -0.74
N LYS A 57 8.68 -6.61 -1.51
CA LYS A 57 9.98 -6.18 -0.97
C LYS A 57 9.94 -4.86 -0.17
N HIS A 58 8.96 -4.00 -0.41
CA HIS A 58 8.79 -2.73 0.29
C HIS A 58 7.87 -2.85 1.52
N ALA A 59 7.17 -3.98 1.68
CA ALA A 59 6.17 -4.14 2.72
C ALA A 59 6.76 -4.01 4.13
N LYS A 60 7.88 -4.71 4.40
CA LYS A 60 8.56 -4.66 5.71
C LYS A 60 8.94 -3.23 6.11
N GLU A 61 9.28 -2.37 5.14
CA GLU A 61 9.70 -1.01 5.42
C GLU A 61 8.52 -0.04 5.61
N ILE A 62 7.49 -0.11 4.76
CA ILE A 62 6.42 0.91 4.74
C ILE A 62 5.22 0.56 5.63
N VAL A 63 4.94 -0.71 5.89
CA VAL A 63 3.75 -1.11 6.66
C VAL A 63 3.76 -0.54 8.09
N PRO A 64 4.88 -0.54 8.84
CA PRO A 64 4.93 0.08 10.16
C PRO A 64 4.58 1.58 10.14
N ASP A 65 4.99 2.30 9.09
CA ASP A 65 4.67 3.73 8.91
C ASP A 65 3.16 3.93 8.66
N ILE A 66 2.55 3.07 7.84
CA ILE A 66 1.11 3.12 7.56
C ILE A 66 0.31 2.85 8.84
N VAL A 67 0.69 1.82 9.61
CA VAL A 67 0.05 1.48 10.89
C VAL A 67 0.14 2.66 11.86
N ARG A 68 1.33 3.23 12.06
CA ARG A 68 1.52 4.42 12.92
C ARG A 68 0.66 5.62 12.50
N MET A 69 0.42 5.80 11.20
CA MET A 69 -0.44 6.88 10.70
C MET A 69 -1.92 6.66 11.04
N VAL A 70 -2.40 5.41 11.01
CA VAL A 70 -3.83 5.11 11.23
C VAL A 70 -4.19 4.78 12.68
N SER A 71 -3.25 4.28 13.47
CA SER A 71 -3.44 3.97 14.89
C SER A 71 -3.89 5.14 15.80
N PRO A 72 -3.50 6.41 15.60
CA PRO A 72 -3.86 7.48 16.54
C PRO A 72 -5.30 8.00 16.39
N SER A 73 -6.04 7.63 15.34
CA SER A 73 -7.39 8.13 15.12
C SER A 73 -8.44 7.03 15.32
N PRO A 74 -9.26 7.08 16.38
CA PRO A 74 -10.34 6.11 16.60
C PRO A 74 -11.41 6.13 15.48
N SER A 75 -11.44 7.15 14.61
CA SER A 75 -12.35 7.25 13.47
C SER A 75 -11.79 6.67 12.16
N MET A 76 -10.53 6.22 12.13
CA MET A 76 -9.89 5.64 10.94
C MET A 76 -9.84 4.09 11.01
N LYS A 77 -10.88 3.41 10.49
CA LYS A 77 -10.77 2.03 9.98
C LYS A 77 -11.72 1.85 8.78
N PRO A 78 -11.36 1.16 7.68
CA PRO A 78 -10.27 0.18 7.50
C PRO A 78 -9.18 0.62 6.50
N VAL A 79 -7.95 0.14 6.74
CA VAL A 79 -6.86 0.09 5.76
C VAL A 79 -6.81 -1.32 5.19
N VAL A 80 -6.89 -1.43 3.87
CA VAL A 80 -6.74 -2.73 3.18
C VAL A 80 -5.41 -2.73 2.47
N TYR A 81 -4.56 -3.69 2.84
CA TYR A 81 -3.30 -3.94 2.16
C TYR A 81 -3.52 -5.01 1.09
N ILE A 82 -3.25 -4.66 -0.16
CA ILE A 82 -3.17 -5.58 -1.28
C ILE A 82 -1.69 -5.70 -1.60
N PHE A 83 -1.07 -6.76 -1.10
CA PHE A 83 0.32 -7.02 -1.43
C PHE A 83 0.37 -7.69 -2.82
N CYS A 84 0.96 -7.01 -3.79
CA CYS A 84 1.25 -7.60 -5.10
C CYS A 84 2.53 -8.41 -4.93
N LEU A 85 2.39 -9.72 -4.74
CA LEU A 85 3.44 -10.55 -4.18
C LEU A 85 4.02 -11.57 -5.14
N HIS A 86 5.33 -11.67 -5.01
CA HIS A 86 6.03 -12.94 -4.95
C HIS A 86 5.72 -13.60 -3.60
N ILE A 87 5.12 -14.80 -3.61
CA ILE A 87 4.50 -15.47 -2.45
C ILE A 87 5.41 -15.61 -1.21
N ILE A 88 6.73 -15.69 -1.42
CA ILE A 88 7.73 -15.88 -0.36
C ILE A 88 7.73 -14.70 0.63
N TYR A 89 7.78 -13.46 0.14
CA TYR A 89 7.85 -12.27 1.00
C TYR A 89 6.56 -12.01 1.78
N LEU A 90 5.42 -12.50 1.27
CA LEU A 90 4.16 -12.46 2.01
C LEU A 90 4.23 -13.36 3.22
N SER A 91 4.65 -14.61 3.00
CA SER A 91 4.70 -15.62 4.04
C SER A 91 5.65 -15.20 5.15
N GLU A 92 6.82 -14.65 4.81
CA GLU A 92 7.76 -14.09 5.79
C GLU A 92 7.13 -12.96 6.61
N TRP A 93 6.52 -11.96 5.96
CA TRP A 93 5.90 -10.85 6.67
C TRP A 93 4.72 -11.32 7.55
N ALA A 94 3.85 -12.18 7.02
CA ALA A 94 2.67 -12.68 7.73
C ALA A 94 3.03 -13.52 8.96
N GLN A 95 4.14 -14.26 8.91
CA GLN A 95 4.67 -15.01 10.06
C GLN A 95 5.23 -14.12 11.18
N GLU A 96 5.65 -12.90 10.84
CA GLU A 96 6.21 -11.93 11.80
C GLU A 96 5.14 -11.05 12.47
N GLN A 97 3.88 -11.10 12.00
CA GLN A 97 2.79 -10.32 12.60
C GLN A 97 1.98 -11.15 13.61
N GLU A 98 1.55 -10.52 14.70
CA GLU A 98 0.54 -11.12 15.57
C GLU A 98 -0.75 -11.35 14.77
N CYS A 99 -1.16 -12.61 14.67
CA CYS A 99 -2.42 -12.98 14.04
C CYS A 99 -3.55 -12.61 15.00
N ILE A 100 -4.13 -11.42 14.81
CA ILE A 100 -5.31 -10.98 15.57
C ILE A 100 -6.54 -11.64 14.93
N MET A 101 -6.84 -12.86 15.38
CA MET A 101 -8.12 -13.52 15.14
C MET A 101 -9.08 -13.07 16.24
N GLU A 102 -9.65 -11.87 16.11
CA GLU A 102 -10.83 -11.51 16.91
C GLU A 102 -12.03 -12.27 16.35
N GLY A 103 -12.47 -13.29 17.11
CA GLY A 103 -13.69 -14.06 16.87
C GLY A 103 -14.89 -13.46 17.59
#